data_AF-A0A2V7DP06-F1
#
_entry.id   AF-A0A2V7DP06-F1
#
_cell.length_a   1.000
_cell.length_b   1.000
_cell.length_c   1.000
_cell.angle_alpha   90.00
_cell.angle_beta   90.00
_cell.angle_gamma   90.00
#
_symmetry.space_group_name_H-M   'P 1'
#
loop_
_entity.id
_entity.type
_entity.pdbx_description
1 polymer ?
#
loop_
_entity_poly.entity_id
_entity_poly.type
_entity_poly.pdbx_seq_one_letter_code
_entity_poly.pdbx_strand_id
1 'polypeptide(L)'
;MRHRPRADGPTPPAHARRADAGAGARPRRAHLRDRAHDQRRRRDHSSRRAERAAGADARPPRLRAGKRPARPRRPGSRAAGRRAVEAGVFRALKASVSAAWAGVDVGAWRKGFHVALVDGRSRSVLAPPVRLSSAAEVVKFLTPWHPRAVGVDSPRALAPDGLRSRPCERAFVAAGICALRFTPDRRGLAANPGYYAWVVNGLELWRAFDAAGVTALECFPTASWTRWYGPRRQQPRGRWSQRALRSLRLTGVKTPLDQDERDAIGAALTAYEWSHGRCEVFGDIVVPAALARGKRPG
;
A
#
# COMPACT_ATOMS: atom_id res chain seq x y z
N MET A 1 -50.10 70.86 -6.28
CA MET A 1 -51.55 70.93 -5.94
C MET A 1 -52.25 69.76 -6.63
N ARG A 2 -53.04 68.95 -5.89
CA ARG A 2 -53.99 67.89 -6.32
C ARG A 2 -53.35 66.67 -7.02
N HIS A 3 -53.10 65.51 -6.41
CA HIS A 3 -53.89 64.55 -5.62
C HIS A 3 -54.98 63.77 -6.39
N ARG A 4 -54.70 62.46 -6.58
CA ARG A 4 -55.57 61.25 -6.74
C ARG A 4 -56.23 60.95 -8.12
N PRO A 5 -56.65 59.68 -8.39
CA PRO A 5 -56.40 58.41 -7.65
C PRO A 5 -56.00 57.19 -8.51
N ARG A 6 -55.51 56.15 -7.80
CA ARG A 6 -55.38 54.75 -8.23
C ARG A 6 -56.76 54.11 -8.48
N ALA A 7 -56.78 53.11 -9.35
CA ALA A 7 -57.76 52.03 -9.36
C ALA A 7 -57.03 50.70 -9.18
N ASP A 8 -57.08 50.17 -7.96
CA ASP A 8 -56.89 48.74 -7.66
C ASP A 8 -58.27 48.07 -7.74
N GLY A 9 -58.39 46.95 -8.43
CA GLY A 9 -59.62 46.16 -8.47
C GLY A 9 -59.48 44.88 -9.29
N PRO A 10 -59.77 43.68 -8.74
CA PRO A 10 -59.25 42.39 -9.20
C PRO A 10 -60.18 41.69 -10.20
N THR A 11 -59.66 40.70 -10.93
CA THR A 11 -60.50 39.77 -11.71
C THR A 11 -59.97 38.32 -11.56
N PRO A 12 -60.86 37.31 -11.50
CA PRO A 12 -60.73 36.12 -10.65
C PRO A 12 -60.03 34.90 -11.30
N PRO A 13 -59.83 33.80 -10.53
CA PRO A 13 -59.07 32.64 -10.96
C PRO A 13 -59.92 31.65 -11.77
N ALA A 14 -59.34 31.12 -12.84
CA ALA A 14 -59.91 29.98 -13.58
C ALA A 14 -59.05 28.72 -13.35
N HIS A 15 -59.55 27.93 -12.41
CA HIS A 15 -59.52 26.47 -12.29
C HIS A 15 -58.66 25.64 -13.26
N ALA A 16 -57.67 24.97 -12.65
CA ALA A 16 -57.54 23.51 -12.60
C ALA A 16 -57.91 22.71 -13.86
N ARG A 17 -56.89 22.29 -14.60
CA ARG A 17 -56.89 20.98 -15.26
C ARG A 17 -55.87 20.07 -14.57
N ARG A 18 -56.42 19.06 -13.90
CA ARG A 18 -55.71 17.82 -13.57
C ARG A 18 -55.14 17.23 -14.85
N ALA A 19 -53.88 16.85 -14.81
CA ALA A 19 -53.34 15.82 -15.68
C ALA A 19 -52.61 14.83 -14.78
N ASP A 20 -53.05 13.59 -14.91
CA ASP A 20 -52.78 12.45 -14.06
C ASP A 20 -51.32 12.03 -14.03
N ALA A 21 -50.99 11.33 -12.93
CA ALA A 21 -49.73 10.67 -12.69
C ALA A 21 -49.43 9.61 -13.77
N GLY A 22 -48.53 9.96 -14.69
CA GLY A 22 -47.86 9.02 -15.57
C GLY A 22 -46.92 8.12 -14.78
N ALA A 23 -47.38 6.91 -14.47
CA ALA A 23 -46.56 5.81 -14.00
C ALA A 23 -45.50 5.43 -15.05
N GLY A 24 -44.26 5.17 -14.59
CA GLY A 24 -43.34 4.28 -15.31
C GLY A 24 -42.06 4.90 -15.86
N ALA A 25 -41.13 5.27 -14.98
CA ALA A 25 -39.70 5.21 -15.30
C ALA A 25 -38.92 4.73 -14.07
N ARG A 26 -38.77 3.40 -13.98
CA ARG A 26 -38.00 2.73 -12.94
C ARG A 26 -36.58 3.33 -12.86
N PRO A 27 -36.05 3.67 -11.67
CA PRO A 27 -34.63 3.93 -11.54
C PRO A 27 -33.89 2.65 -11.93
N ARG A 28 -33.04 2.75 -12.96
CA ARG A 28 -32.10 1.68 -13.32
C ARG A 28 -31.20 1.43 -12.12
N ARG A 29 -31.57 0.45 -11.30
CA ARG A 29 -30.69 -0.23 -10.36
C ARG A 29 -29.46 -0.64 -11.15
N ALA A 30 -28.34 0.03 -10.94
CA ALA A 30 -27.05 -0.49 -11.33
C ALA A 30 -26.88 -1.80 -10.56
N HIS A 31 -27.16 -2.90 -11.25
CA HIS A 31 -26.85 -4.24 -10.79
C HIS A 31 -25.34 -4.32 -10.57
N LEU A 32 -24.93 -4.09 -9.31
CA LEU A 32 -23.71 -4.65 -8.76
C LEU A 32 -23.86 -6.17 -8.81
N ARG A 33 -23.65 -6.75 -10.00
CA ARG A 33 -23.46 -8.18 -10.13
C ARG A 33 -22.18 -8.51 -9.38
N ASP A 34 -22.36 -9.14 -8.23
CA ASP A 34 -21.38 -9.93 -7.51
C ASP A 34 -20.56 -10.76 -8.52
N ARG A 35 -19.37 -10.28 -8.88
CA ARG A 35 -18.31 -11.13 -9.42
C ARG A 35 -17.67 -11.89 -8.25
N ALA A 36 -18.47 -12.73 -7.61
CA ALA A 36 -18.03 -13.71 -6.62
C ALA A 36 -17.33 -14.92 -7.29
N HIS A 37 -17.55 -15.14 -8.59
CA HIS A 37 -17.07 -16.34 -9.29
C HIS A 37 -15.67 -16.26 -9.92
N ASP A 38 -15.05 -15.07 -10.04
CA ASP A 38 -13.66 -14.95 -10.51
C ASP A 38 -12.61 -15.06 -9.39
N GLN A 39 -13.03 -15.23 -8.14
CA GLN A 39 -12.14 -15.18 -6.97
C GLN A 39 -11.40 -16.51 -6.70
N ARG A 40 -11.65 -17.57 -7.48
CA ARG A 40 -11.10 -18.93 -7.26
C ARG A 40 -9.92 -19.34 -8.16
N ARG A 41 -9.38 -18.45 -9.01
CA ARG A 41 -8.29 -18.81 -9.96
C ARG A 41 -6.98 -18.08 -9.75
N ARG A 42 -6.54 -17.90 -8.49
CA ARG A 42 -5.14 -17.56 -8.19
C ARG A 42 -4.53 -18.66 -7.35
N ARG A 43 -4.18 -19.76 -8.03
CA ARG A 43 -3.35 -20.83 -7.47
C ARG A 43 -1.92 -20.32 -7.32
N ASP A 44 -1.39 -20.52 -6.12
CA ASP A 44 0.00 -20.31 -5.75
C ASP A 44 0.95 -20.96 -6.77
N HIS A 45 1.79 -20.14 -7.39
CA HIS A 45 2.95 -20.63 -8.13
C HIS A 45 4.15 -20.55 -7.18
N SER A 46 4.34 -21.61 -6.40
CA SER A 46 5.60 -21.89 -5.72
C SER A 46 6.68 -22.13 -6.76
N SER A 47 7.74 -21.34 -6.73
CA SER A 47 8.95 -21.52 -7.53
C SER A 47 9.58 -22.89 -7.23
N ARG A 48 9.39 -23.86 -8.13
CA ARG A 48 10.11 -25.15 -8.10
C ARG A 48 11.57 -24.92 -8.51
N ARG A 49 12.45 -25.17 -7.55
CA ARG A 49 13.89 -25.31 -7.72
C ARG A 49 14.14 -26.67 -8.39
N ALA A 50 14.93 -26.68 -9.46
CA ALA A 50 15.27 -27.88 -10.22
C ALA A 50 16.07 -28.87 -9.34
N GLU A 51 15.48 -30.03 -9.08
CA GLU A 51 16.18 -31.23 -8.64
C GLU A 51 16.86 -31.86 -9.86
N ARG A 52 18.16 -32.10 -9.78
CA ARG A 52 18.92 -32.87 -10.77
C ARG A 52 18.83 -34.36 -10.41
N ALA A 53 18.54 -35.17 -11.42
CA ALA A 53 18.42 -36.61 -11.35
C ALA A 53 19.76 -37.33 -11.08
N ALA A 54 19.64 -38.50 -10.47
CA ALA A 54 20.69 -39.48 -10.23
C ALA A 54 20.86 -40.46 -11.40
N GLY A 55 22.09 -40.89 -11.65
CA GLY A 55 22.52 -42.02 -12.49
C GLY A 55 24.04 -42.09 -12.40
N ALA A 56 24.60 -42.93 -11.54
CA ALA A 56 24.99 -44.33 -11.77
C ALA A 56 26.26 -44.45 -12.64
N ASP A 57 27.40 -44.74 -11.99
CA ASP A 57 28.39 -45.72 -12.46
C ASP A 57 29.38 -46.07 -11.34
N ALA A 58 29.81 -47.33 -11.33
CA ALA A 58 30.38 -48.04 -10.20
C ALA A 58 31.89 -48.33 -10.33
N ARG A 59 32.56 -48.37 -9.17
CA ARG A 59 33.83 -49.06 -8.79
C ARG A 59 35.17 -48.45 -9.26
N PRO A 60 36.34 -48.80 -8.64
CA PRO A 60 36.61 -49.72 -7.52
C PRO A 60 37.40 -49.09 -6.33
N PRO A 61 37.67 -49.85 -5.22
CA PRO A 61 38.17 -49.31 -3.97
C PRO A 61 39.69 -49.48 -3.83
N ARG A 62 40.43 -48.43 -3.44
CA ARG A 62 41.75 -48.59 -2.81
C ARG A 62 42.10 -47.46 -1.81
N LEU A 63 42.48 -47.94 -0.62
CA LEU A 63 43.54 -47.49 0.28
C LEU A 63 43.32 -46.29 1.22
N ARG A 64 43.60 -46.60 2.49
CA ARG A 64 43.56 -45.80 3.71
C ARG A 64 44.66 -44.72 3.73
N ALA A 65 44.38 -43.56 4.34
CA ALA A 65 45.31 -42.87 5.23
C ALA A 65 44.64 -41.69 5.98
N GLY A 66 44.85 -41.63 7.30
CA GLY A 66 44.92 -40.37 8.05
C GLY A 66 43.64 -39.80 8.67
N LYS A 67 43.27 -40.26 9.88
CA LYS A 67 42.47 -39.47 10.82
C LYS A 67 43.25 -38.22 11.23
N ARG A 68 42.85 -37.03 10.75
CA ARG A 68 43.26 -35.73 11.30
C ARG A 68 42.12 -35.20 12.20
N PRO A 69 42.40 -34.79 13.45
CA PRO A 69 41.36 -34.26 14.33
C PRO A 69 40.81 -32.93 13.82
N ALA A 70 39.49 -32.80 13.86
CA ALA A 70 38.74 -31.63 13.47
C ALA A 70 39.10 -30.43 14.37
N ARG A 71 39.66 -29.38 13.78
CA ARG A 71 39.74 -28.06 14.43
C ARG A 71 38.34 -27.45 14.49
N PRO A 72 37.91 -26.91 15.65
CA PRO A 72 36.63 -26.20 15.75
C PRO A 72 36.65 -24.97 14.85
N ARG A 73 35.72 -24.92 13.90
CA ARG A 73 35.45 -23.74 13.07
C ARG A 73 34.92 -22.63 13.98
N ARG A 74 35.76 -21.62 14.23
CA ARG A 74 35.35 -20.36 14.87
C ARG A 74 34.12 -19.78 14.12
N PRO A 75 33.04 -19.40 14.81
CA PRO A 75 31.92 -18.74 14.16
C PRO A 75 32.31 -17.34 13.65
N GLY A 76 32.34 -17.23 12.32
CA GLY A 76 32.18 -16.04 11.46
C GLY A 76 32.43 -14.63 11.99
N SER A 77 33.70 -14.20 12.05
CA SER A 77 34.08 -12.77 12.16
C SER A 77 33.53 -11.89 11.02
N ARG A 78 33.23 -12.49 9.85
CA ARG A 78 32.69 -11.78 8.68
C ARG A 78 31.25 -11.27 8.87
N ALA A 79 30.42 -11.95 9.64
CA ALA A 79 29.03 -11.53 9.89
C ALA A 79 28.97 -10.37 10.90
N ALA A 80 29.82 -10.41 11.93
CA ALA A 80 29.97 -9.33 12.89
C ALA A 80 30.53 -8.05 12.23
N GLY A 81 31.54 -8.19 11.35
CA GLY A 81 32.09 -7.07 10.58
C GLY A 81 31.07 -6.39 9.66
N ARG A 82 30.21 -7.16 8.97
CA ARG A 82 29.12 -6.59 8.14
C ARG A 82 28.10 -5.80 8.95
N ARG A 83 27.68 -6.33 10.11
CA ARG A 83 26.72 -5.64 10.99
C ARG A 83 27.28 -4.35 11.58
N ALA A 84 28.57 -4.33 11.94
CA ALA A 84 29.22 -3.13 12.46
C ALA A 84 29.34 -2.03 11.38
N VAL A 85 29.69 -2.42 10.14
CA VAL A 85 29.75 -1.50 9.00
C VAL A 85 28.36 -0.99 8.62
N GLU A 86 27.34 -1.87 8.55
CA GLU A 86 25.95 -1.45 8.34
C GLU A 86 25.50 -0.49 9.43
N ALA A 87 25.72 -0.81 10.71
CA ALA A 87 25.39 0.06 11.83
C ALA A 87 26.11 1.42 11.77
N GLY A 88 27.38 1.46 11.36
CA GLY A 88 28.15 2.70 11.17
C GLY A 88 27.60 3.57 10.03
N VAL A 89 27.26 2.95 8.90
CA VAL A 89 26.62 3.62 7.75
C VAL A 89 25.24 4.14 8.15
N PHE A 90 24.45 3.36 8.89
CA PHE A 90 23.16 3.77 9.44
C PHE A 90 23.28 4.99 10.36
N ARG A 91 24.30 5.03 11.22
CA ARG A 91 24.53 6.14 12.14
C ARG A 91 24.94 7.43 11.43
N ALA A 92 25.80 7.32 10.41
CA ALA A 92 26.23 8.46 9.60
C ALA A 92 25.09 9.01 8.71
N LEU A 93 24.28 8.13 8.10
CA LEU A 93 23.07 8.53 7.38
C LEU A 93 22.07 9.23 8.30
N LYS A 94 21.83 8.69 9.49
CA LYS A 94 20.93 9.33 10.46
C LYS A 94 21.38 10.74 10.82
N ALA A 95 22.68 10.98 11.00
CA ALA A 95 23.21 12.28 11.37
C ALA A 95 23.04 13.37 10.29
N SER A 96 22.89 12.98 9.01
CA SER A 96 22.73 13.91 7.88
C SER A 96 21.29 14.09 7.41
N VAL A 97 20.34 13.31 7.94
CA VAL A 97 18.94 13.34 7.50
C VAL A 97 18.15 14.39 8.29
N SER A 98 17.63 15.38 7.57
CA SER A 98 16.85 16.48 8.15
C SER A 98 15.41 16.09 8.54
N ALA A 99 14.80 15.14 7.83
CA ALA A 99 13.51 14.55 8.15
C ALA A 99 13.31 13.24 7.37
N ALA A 100 12.88 12.17 8.04
CA ALA A 100 12.56 10.91 7.40
C ALA A 100 11.04 10.70 7.33
N TRP A 101 10.59 10.02 6.29
CA TRP A 101 9.26 9.42 6.18
C TRP A 101 9.42 7.93 5.92
N ALA A 102 8.50 7.14 6.44
CA ALA A 102 8.55 5.70 6.28
C ALA A 102 7.31 5.18 5.56
N GLY A 103 7.45 4.03 4.93
CA GLY A 103 6.34 3.32 4.30
C GLY A 103 6.44 1.85 4.56
N VAL A 104 5.29 1.20 4.75
CA VAL A 104 5.19 -0.22 5.05
C VAL A 104 4.23 -0.89 4.07
N ASP A 105 4.73 -1.82 3.24
CA ASP A 105 3.88 -2.80 2.56
C ASP A 105 3.63 -3.98 3.49
N VAL A 106 2.35 -4.24 3.79
CA VAL A 106 1.95 -5.27 4.74
C VAL A 106 1.62 -6.55 3.98
N GLY A 107 2.44 -7.57 4.19
CA GLY A 107 2.18 -8.92 3.74
C GLY A 107 1.42 -9.77 4.74
N ALA A 108 0.97 -10.93 4.26
CA ALA A 108 0.56 -12.02 5.13
C ALA A 108 1.77 -12.56 5.94
N TRP A 109 1.52 -13.42 6.93
CA TRP A 109 2.52 -13.91 7.90
C TRP A 109 3.87 -14.34 7.31
N ARG A 110 3.89 -15.06 6.18
CA ARG A 110 5.14 -15.51 5.53
C ARG A 110 5.91 -14.39 4.83
N LYS A 111 5.19 -13.36 4.37
CA LYS A 111 5.71 -12.24 3.61
C LYS A 111 6.22 -11.14 4.55
N GLY A 112 5.59 -10.98 5.71
CA GLY A 112 5.99 -10.00 6.72
C GLY A 112 5.73 -8.55 6.27
N PHE A 113 6.58 -7.64 6.73
CA PHE A 113 6.46 -6.20 6.49
C PHE A 113 7.66 -5.72 5.67
N HIS A 114 7.43 -5.11 4.51
CA HIS A 114 8.49 -4.45 3.76
C HIS A 114 8.48 -2.97 4.13
N VAL A 115 9.61 -2.48 4.64
CA VAL A 115 9.73 -1.13 5.18
C VAL A 115 10.75 -0.34 4.36
N ALA A 116 10.35 0.84 3.91
CA ALA A 116 11.22 1.79 3.22
C ALA A 116 11.30 3.10 4.00
N LEU A 117 12.45 3.77 3.90
CA LEU A 117 12.69 5.10 4.46
C LEU A 117 13.10 6.05 3.34
N VAL A 118 12.48 7.23 3.32
CA VAL A 118 12.78 8.28 2.37
C VAL A 118 13.11 9.58 3.10
N ASP A 119 14.09 10.31 2.60
CA ASP A 119 14.28 11.72 2.94
C ASP A 119 13.48 12.55 1.95
N GLY A 120 12.47 13.23 2.48
CA GLY A 120 11.55 14.04 1.70
C GLY A 120 12.17 15.32 1.15
N ARG A 121 13.28 15.82 1.70
CA ARG A 121 13.96 17.02 1.18
C ARG A 121 14.78 16.68 -0.06
N SER A 122 15.59 15.62 0.00
CA SER A 122 16.40 15.16 -1.13
C SER A 122 15.65 14.24 -2.10
N ARG A 123 14.43 13.82 -1.74
CA ARG A 123 13.65 12.77 -2.44
C ARG A 123 14.50 11.51 -2.68
N SER A 124 15.26 11.12 -1.65
CA SER A 124 16.17 9.98 -1.69
C SER A 124 15.63 8.82 -0.86
N VAL A 125 15.81 7.59 -1.35
CA VAL A 125 15.65 6.39 -0.52
C VAL A 125 16.90 6.24 0.35
N LEU A 126 16.72 6.30 1.67
CA LEU A 126 17.82 6.42 2.65
C LEU A 126 18.62 5.13 2.82
N ALA A 127 17.96 3.99 2.65
CA ALA A 127 18.55 2.67 2.69
C ALA A 127 17.70 1.72 1.82
N PRO A 128 18.28 0.61 1.33
CA PRO A 128 17.48 -0.44 0.71
C PRO A 128 16.30 -0.83 1.60
N PRO A 129 15.10 -1.04 1.04
CA PRO A 129 13.98 -1.53 1.83
C PRO A 129 14.33 -2.82 2.57
N VAL A 130 13.77 -2.98 3.77
CA VAL A 130 14.03 -4.13 4.63
C VAL A 130 12.76 -4.92 4.84
N ARG A 131 12.89 -6.24 5.01
CA ARG A 131 11.77 -7.12 5.35
C ARG A 131 11.85 -7.53 6.82
N LEU A 132 10.80 -7.21 7.57
CA LEU A 132 10.67 -7.48 9.01
C LEU A 132 9.53 -8.48 9.26
N SER A 133 9.62 -9.24 10.34
CA SER A 133 8.73 -10.39 10.57
C SER A 133 7.55 -10.08 11.49
N SER A 134 7.62 -9.00 12.27
CA SER A 134 6.57 -8.62 13.24
C SER A 134 6.36 -7.12 13.33
N ALA A 135 5.19 -6.72 13.82
CA ALA A 135 4.87 -5.30 14.08
C ALA A 135 5.83 -4.66 15.08
N ALA A 136 6.23 -5.39 16.12
CA ALA A 136 7.19 -4.93 17.11
C ALA A 136 8.58 -4.67 16.50
N GLU A 137 9.03 -5.51 15.56
CA GLU A 137 10.27 -5.26 14.82
C GLU A 137 10.16 -4.02 13.94
N VAL A 138 9.01 -3.76 13.32
CA VAL A 138 8.79 -2.53 12.54
C VAL A 138 8.91 -1.31 13.43
N VAL A 139 8.24 -1.29 14.59
CA VAL A 139 8.34 -0.19 15.55
C VAL A 139 9.80 0.01 15.96
N LYS A 140 10.47 -1.06 16.42
CA LYS A 140 11.88 -1.02 16.84
C LYS A 140 12.81 -0.51 15.73
N PHE A 141 12.57 -0.90 14.48
CA PHE A 141 13.34 -0.44 13.33
C PHE A 141 13.12 1.05 13.05
N LEU A 142 11.89 1.55 13.19
CA LEU A 142 11.55 2.95 12.93
C LEU A 142 11.90 3.89 14.09
N THR A 143 11.97 3.42 15.33
CA THR A 143 12.26 4.24 16.52
C THR A 143 13.50 5.12 16.34
N PRO A 144 14.67 4.61 15.87
CA PRO A 144 15.85 5.46 15.72
C PRO A 144 15.71 6.54 14.66
N TRP A 145 14.79 6.40 13.70
CA TRP A 145 14.62 7.36 12.60
C TRP A 145 13.63 8.46 12.91
N HIS A 146 12.75 8.26 13.90
CA HIS A 146 11.66 9.18 14.24
C HIS A 146 10.97 9.75 13.00
N PRO A 147 10.43 8.90 12.11
CA PRO A 147 9.82 9.39 10.88
C PRO A 147 8.66 10.33 11.21
N ARG A 148 8.54 11.44 10.46
CA ARG A 148 7.47 12.43 10.65
C ARG A 148 6.08 11.82 10.44
N ALA A 149 5.98 10.87 9.51
CA ALA A 149 4.79 10.08 9.27
C ALA A 149 5.15 8.74 8.62
N VAL A 150 4.28 7.74 8.81
CA VAL A 150 4.40 6.41 8.23
C VAL A 150 3.18 6.09 7.36
N GLY A 151 3.39 5.77 6.08
CA GLY A 151 2.34 5.25 5.20
C GLY A 151 2.23 3.74 5.33
N VAL A 152 1.01 3.21 5.45
CA VAL A 152 0.78 1.76 5.63
C VAL A 152 -0.13 1.24 4.52
N ASP A 153 0.33 0.24 3.75
CA ASP A 153 -0.48 -0.49 2.76
C ASP A 153 -1.30 -1.59 3.44
N SER A 154 -2.23 -1.16 4.30
CA SER A 154 -3.17 -2.06 4.98
C SER A 154 -4.31 -1.26 5.60
N PRO A 155 -5.56 -1.79 5.61
CA PRO A 155 -6.68 -1.13 6.26
C PRO A 155 -6.42 -0.89 7.75
N ARG A 156 -6.77 0.30 8.24
CA ARG A 156 -6.70 0.65 9.67
C ARG A 156 -7.76 -0.04 10.52
N ALA A 157 -8.89 -0.37 9.91
CA ALA A 157 -10.02 -1.00 10.58
C ALA A 157 -10.73 -1.99 9.63
N LEU A 158 -11.56 -2.85 10.21
CA LEU A 158 -12.48 -3.70 9.46
C LEU A 158 -13.72 -2.91 9.03
N ALA A 159 -14.54 -3.48 8.14
CA ALA A 159 -15.88 -2.96 7.95
C ALA A 159 -16.72 -3.10 9.23
N PRO A 160 -17.71 -2.20 9.44
CA PRO A 160 -18.72 -2.40 10.48
C PRO A 160 -19.41 -3.76 10.35
N ASP A 161 -19.86 -4.31 11.48
CA ASP A 161 -20.48 -5.63 11.53
C ASP A 161 -21.66 -5.74 10.55
N GLY A 162 -21.70 -6.85 9.80
CA GLY A 162 -22.71 -7.09 8.77
C GLY A 162 -22.43 -6.41 7.42
N LEU A 163 -21.40 -5.56 7.32
CA LEU A 163 -21.02 -4.91 6.07
C LEU A 163 -19.86 -5.62 5.36
N ARG A 164 -19.89 -5.58 4.02
CA ARG A 164 -18.85 -6.19 3.16
C ARG A 164 -17.73 -5.22 2.77
N SER A 165 -17.83 -3.95 3.18
CA SER A 165 -16.86 -2.90 2.90
C SER A 165 -16.98 -1.71 3.85
N ARG A 166 -15.93 -0.91 3.98
CA ARG A 166 -15.93 0.33 4.75
C ARG A 166 -16.52 1.50 3.95
N PRO A 167 -17.11 2.52 4.59
CA PRO A 167 -17.56 3.74 3.92
C PRO A 167 -16.46 4.44 3.11
N CYS A 168 -15.25 4.55 3.68
CA CYS A 168 -14.07 5.13 3.01
C CYS A 168 -13.72 4.42 1.70
N GLU A 169 -13.76 3.09 1.69
CA GLU A 169 -13.46 2.28 0.51
C GLU A 169 -14.50 2.47 -0.60
N ARG A 170 -15.79 2.59 -0.24
CA ARG A 170 -16.85 2.89 -1.21
C ARG A 170 -16.68 4.27 -1.81
N ALA A 171 -16.36 5.27 -0.98
CA ALA A 171 -16.08 6.63 -1.45
C ALA A 171 -14.85 6.66 -2.38
N PHE A 172 -13.77 5.96 -2.02
CA PHE A 172 -12.58 5.81 -2.86
C PHE A 172 -12.90 5.18 -4.23
N VAL A 173 -13.67 4.08 -4.24
CA VAL A 173 -14.07 3.41 -5.49
C VAL A 173 -14.98 4.31 -6.33
N ALA A 174 -15.91 5.05 -5.70
CA ALA A 174 -16.77 6.00 -6.39
C ALA A 174 -15.97 7.14 -7.06
N ALA A 175 -14.83 7.52 -6.50
CA ALA A 175 -13.92 8.50 -7.10
C ALA A 175 -13.15 7.98 -8.34
N GLY A 176 -13.23 6.68 -8.65
CA GLY A 176 -12.74 6.13 -9.91
C GLY A 176 -11.21 6.11 -10.09
N ILE A 177 -10.44 6.21 -9.01
CA ILE A 177 -8.97 6.29 -9.06
C ILE A 177 -8.36 4.97 -9.55
N CYS A 178 -8.66 3.88 -8.85
CA CYS A 178 -8.30 2.52 -9.26
C CYS A 178 -9.20 1.50 -8.54
N ALA A 179 -9.05 0.22 -8.89
CA ALA A 179 -9.76 -0.86 -8.21
C ALA A 179 -9.14 -1.13 -6.83
N LEU A 180 -9.99 -1.21 -5.81
CA LEU A 180 -9.64 -1.56 -4.44
C LEU A 180 -10.31 -2.88 -4.06
N ARG A 181 -9.61 -3.69 -3.27
CA ARG A 181 -10.23 -4.85 -2.61
C ARG A 181 -10.86 -4.38 -1.30
N PHE A 182 -12.15 -4.59 -1.14
CA PHE A 182 -12.84 -4.21 0.09
C PHE A 182 -12.40 -5.04 1.29
N THR A 183 -12.29 -4.37 2.43
CA THR A 183 -12.02 -4.98 3.73
C THR A 183 -13.35 -5.44 4.32
N PRO A 184 -13.50 -6.74 4.64
CA PRO A 184 -14.74 -7.26 5.21
C PRO A 184 -14.90 -6.86 6.69
N ASP A 185 -16.05 -7.19 7.25
CA ASP A 185 -16.26 -7.22 8.69
C ASP A 185 -15.52 -8.39 9.36
N ARG A 186 -15.64 -8.50 10.70
CA ARG A 186 -14.99 -9.55 11.48
C ARG A 186 -15.40 -10.95 11.03
N ARG A 187 -16.68 -11.17 10.70
CA ARG A 187 -17.18 -12.47 10.25
C ARG A 187 -16.61 -12.84 8.89
N GLY A 188 -16.59 -11.92 7.93
CA GLY A 188 -16.03 -12.14 6.61
C GLY A 188 -14.52 -12.38 6.62
N LEU A 189 -13.80 -11.70 7.54
CA LEU A 189 -12.39 -11.94 7.82
C LEU A 189 -12.16 -13.37 8.33
N ALA A 190 -12.91 -13.78 9.36
CA ALA A 190 -12.81 -15.11 9.97
C ALA A 190 -13.19 -16.24 9.01
N ALA A 191 -14.12 -15.99 8.09
CA ALA A 191 -14.50 -16.95 7.05
C ALA A 191 -13.41 -17.15 5.97
N ASN A 192 -12.43 -16.25 5.86
CA ASN A 192 -11.38 -16.28 4.83
C ASN A 192 -9.98 -15.98 5.40
N PRO A 193 -9.50 -16.75 6.40
CA PRO A 193 -8.35 -16.37 7.21
C PRO A 193 -7.03 -16.35 6.43
N GLY A 194 -6.87 -17.24 5.44
CA GLY A 194 -5.68 -17.24 4.57
C GLY A 194 -5.64 -16.05 3.62
N TYR A 195 -6.78 -15.70 3.02
CA TYR A 195 -6.86 -14.62 2.03
C TYR A 195 -6.63 -13.24 2.66
N TYR A 196 -7.19 -13.00 3.85
CA TYR A 196 -7.06 -11.73 4.57
C TYR A 196 -5.99 -11.75 5.67
N ALA A 197 -5.06 -12.71 5.66
CA ALA A 197 -3.98 -12.77 6.64
C ALA A 197 -3.16 -11.46 6.71
N TRP A 198 -3.02 -10.73 5.60
CA TRP A 198 -2.37 -9.42 5.54
C TRP A 198 -3.16 -8.31 6.26
N VAL A 199 -4.50 -8.39 6.29
CA VAL A 199 -5.35 -7.48 7.07
C VAL A 199 -5.12 -7.72 8.56
N VAL A 200 -5.10 -8.98 9.00
CA VAL A 200 -4.84 -9.32 10.41
C VAL A 200 -3.47 -8.79 10.86
N ASN A 201 -2.44 -9.01 10.04
CA ASN A 201 -1.09 -8.52 10.28
C ASN A 201 -1.02 -6.98 10.30
N GLY A 202 -1.80 -6.32 9.43
CA GLY A 202 -1.92 -4.86 9.43
C GLY A 202 -2.57 -4.31 10.68
N LEU A 203 -3.65 -4.93 11.16
CA LEU A 203 -4.31 -4.52 12.41
C LEU A 203 -3.38 -4.67 13.62
N GLU A 204 -2.48 -5.65 13.61
CA GLU A 204 -1.42 -5.77 14.63
C GLU A 204 -0.42 -4.62 14.54
N LEU A 205 0.01 -4.25 13.33
CA LEU A 205 0.89 -3.11 13.11
C LEU A 205 0.27 -1.79 13.57
N TRP A 206 -1.01 -1.57 13.27
CA TRP A 206 -1.74 -0.38 13.71
C TRP A 206 -1.78 -0.27 15.24
N ARG A 207 -2.09 -1.36 15.95
CA ARG A 207 -2.04 -1.38 17.43
C ARG A 207 -0.64 -1.07 17.96
N ALA A 208 0.41 -1.61 17.33
CA ALA A 208 1.78 -1.33 17.72
C ALA A 208 2.18 0.12 17.48
N PHE A 209 1.73 0.74 16.39
CA PHE A 209 1.92 2.16 16.11
C PHE A 209 1.16 3.06 17.09
N ASP A 210 -0.10 2.75 17.39
CA ASP A 210 -0.88 3.49 18.38
C ASP A 210 -0.20 3.44 19.77
N ALA A 211 0.24 2.26 20.20
CA ALA A 211 0.95 2.09 21.48
C ALA A 211 2.31 2.82 21.53
N ALA A 212 2.98 2.98 20.39
CA ALA A 212 4.26 3.68 20.28
C ALA A 212 4.13 5.18 19.96
N GLY A 213 2.91 5.70 19.82
CA GLY A 213 2.65 7.10 19.43
C GLY A 213 3.14 7.45 18.02
N VAL A 214 3.22 6.47 17.11
CA VAL A 214 3.67 6.68 15.73
C VAL A 214 2.56 7.33 14.92
N THR A 215 2.85 8.47 14.28
CA THR A 215 1.93 9.08 13.31
C THR A 215 1.90 8.26 12.04
N ALA A 216 0.80 7.53 11.82
CA ALA A 216 0.62 6.65 10.66
C ALA A 216 -0.71 6.91 9.94
N LEU A 217 -0.70 6.67 8.62
CA LEU A 217 -1.84 6.84 7.72
C LEU A 217 -2.02 5.62 6.82
N GLU A 218 -3.27 5.23 6.59
CA GLU A 218 -3.61 4.19 5.63
C GLU A 218 -3.42 4.77 4.23
N CYS A 219 -2.68 4.05 3.40
CA CYS A 219 -2.50 4.39 2.00
C CYS A 219 -2.67 3.15 1.14
N PHE A 220 -2.86 3.35 -0.16
CA PHE A 220 -2.93 2.27 -1.12
C PHE A 220 -1.95 2.58 -2.27
N PRO A 221 -0.72 2.02 -2.27
CA PRO A 221 0.33 2.36 -3.23
C PRO A 221 -0.10 2.22 -4.70
N THR A 222 -1.02 1.30 -5.01
CA THR A 222 -1.61 1.21 -6.35
C THR A 222 -2.33 2.51 -6.75
N ALA A 223 -3.03 3.17 -5.82
CA ALA A 223 -3.62 4.48 -6.03
C ALA A 223 -2.54 5.56 -6.22
N SER A 224 -1.49 5.54 -5.38
CA SER A 224 -0.38 6.49 -5.47
C SER A 224 0.32 6.42 -6.82
N TRP A 225 0.68 5.22 -7.29
CA TRP A 225 1.24 5.01 -8.63
C TRP A 225 0.28 5.48 -9.73
N THR A 226 -1.03 5.24 -9.56
CA THR A 226 -2.03 5.68 -10.54
C THR A 226 -2.11 7.20 -10.63
N ARG A 227 -2.00 7.91 -9.50
CA ARG A 227 -2.02 9.38 -9.45
C ARG A 227 -0.75 10.01 -10.02
N TRP A 228 0.41 9.43 -9.75
CA TRP A 228 1.68 9.96 -10.23
C TRP A 228 2.00 9.61 -11.67
N TYR A 229 1.68 8.38 -12.11
CA TYR A 229 2.11 7.85 -13.40
C TYR A 229 0.96 7.59 -14.38
N GLY A 230 -0.27 7.48 -13.88
CA GLY A 230 -1.45 7.09 -14.64
C GLY A 230 -1.82 5.61 -14.48
N PRO A 231 -3.00 5.21 -14.99
CA PRO A 231 -3.57 3.90 -14.74
C PRO A 231 -2.72 2.78 -15.35
N ARG A 232 -2.67 1.63 -14.65
CA ARG A 232 -1.90 0.44 -15.08
C ARG A 232 -2.28 -0.08 -16.47
N ARG A 233 -3.58 -0.03 -16.82
CA ARG A 233 -4.15 -0.68 -18.02
C ARG A 233 -3.71 -2.15 -18.09
N GLN A 234 -3.32 -2.63 -19.27
CA GLN A 234 -2.91 -4.02 -19.49
C GLN A 234 -1.44 -4.31 -19.14
N GLN A 235 -0.69 -3.34 -18.59
CA GLN A 235 0.71 -3.56 -18.23
C GLN A 235 0.83 -4.50 -17.02
N PRO A 236 1.80 -5.44 -17.01
CA PRO A 236 2.13 -6.21 -15.81
C PRO A 236 2.45 -5.27 -14.64
N ARG A 237 1.93 -5.60 -13.44
CA ARG A 237 2.06 -4.74 -12.23
C ARG A 237 3.49 -4.29 -11.98
N GLY A 238 4.43 -5.26 -11.93
CA GLY A 238 5.84 -4.96 -11.67
C GLY A 238 6.48 -4.02 -12.69
N ARG A 239 6.23 -4.22 -13.99
CA ARG A 239 6.74 -3.32 -15.04
C ARG A 239 6.15 -1.92 -14.91
N TRP A 240 4.85 -1.82 -14.67
CA TRP A 240 4.16 -0.53 -14.52
C TRP A 240 4.65 0.25 -13.30
N SER A 241 4.71 -0.37 -12.12
CA SER A 241 5.20 0.28 -10.90
C SER A 241 6.69 0.60 -10.97
N GLN A 242 7.51 -0.22 -11.66
CA GLN A 242 8.91 0.09 -11.88
C GLN A 242 9.09 1.35 -12.74
N ARG A 243 8.27 1.52 -13.79
CA ARG A 243 8.27 2.73 -14.62
C ARG A 243 7.75 3.94 -13.85
N ALA A 244 6.70 3.76 -13.06
CA ALA A 244 6.18 4.80 -12.17
C ALA A 244 7.27 5.29 -11.20
N LEU A 245 7.94 4.37 -10.49
CA LEU A 245 9.03 4.70 -9.58
C LEU A 245 10.18 5.43 -10.28
N ARG A 246 10.62 4.95 -11.45
CA ARG A 246 11.66 5.63 -12.24
C ARG A 246 11.27 7.04 -12.66
N SER A 247 9.99 7.27 -12.98
CA SER A 247 9.50 8.60 -13.39
C SER A 247 9.58 9.64 -12.27
N LEU A 248 9.60 9.21 -11.00
CA LEU A 248 9.74 10.09 -9.84
C LEU A 248 11.18 10.57 -9.60
N ARG A 249 12.16 10.04 -10.35
CA ARG A 249 13.58 10.44 -10.31
C ARG A 249 14.19 10.45 -8.90
N LEU A 250 13.77 9.50 -8.06
CA LEU A 250 14.33 9.34 -6.71
C LEU A 250 15.80 8.91 -6.80
N THR A 251 16.63 9.45 -5.92
CA THR A 251 18.00 8.99 -5.70
C THR A 251 18.02 7.88 -4.65
N GLY A 252 19.16 7.17 -4.50
CA GLY A 252 19.31 6.12 -3.47
C GLY A 252 18.56 4.81 -3.74
N VAL A 253 17.74 4.74 -4.80
CA VAL A 253 17.03 3.51 -5.20
C VAL A 253 18.02 2.49 -5.76
N LYS A 254 18.33 1.44 -4.98
CA LYS A 254 19.11 0.30 -5.46
C LYS A 254 18.18 -0.69 -6.19
N THR A 255 18.64 -1.24 -7.31
CA THR A 255 17.89 -2.22 -8.11
C THR A 255 18.63 -3.56 -8.19
N PRO A 256 17.94 -4.69 -8.40
CA PRO A 256 16.49 -4.83 -8.61
C PRO A 256 15.67 -4.67 -7.32
N LEU A 257 14.43 -4.18 -7.46
CA LEU A 257 13.42 -4.19 -6.41
C LEU A 257 12.29 -5.14 -6.77
N ASP A 258 11.71 -5.82 -5.79
CA ASP A 258 10.45 -6.54 -5.96
C ASP A 258 9.23 -5.61 -5.87
N GLN A 259 8.01 -6.17 -5.88
CA GLN A 259 6.80 -5.36 -5.84
C GLN A 259 6.55 -4.71 -4.48
N ASP A 260 6.94 -5.40 -3.43
CA ASP A 260 6.59 -5.08 -2.05
C ASP A 260 7.53 -4.00 -1.54
N GLU A 261 8.81 -4.09 -1.90
CA GLU A 261 9.80 -3.03 -1.71
C GLU A 261 9.40 -1.75 -2.46
N ARG A 262 8.88 -1.86 -3.69
CA ARG A 262 8.36 -0.70 -4.41
C ARG A 262 7.16 -0.11 -3.70
N ASP A 263 6.19 -0.91 -3.32
CA ASP A 263 4.96 -0.44 -2.68
C ASP A 263 5.25 0.19 -1.30
N ALA A 264 6.24 -0.31 -0.56
CA ALA A 264 6.77 0.34 0.65
C ALA A 264 7.35 1.74 0.36
N ILE A 265 8.13 1.90 -0.73
CA ILE A 265 8.61 3.23 -1.14
C ILE A 265 7.43 4.14 -1.53
N GLY A 266 6.43 3.62 -2.23
CA GLY A 266 5.22 4.36 -2.60
C GLY A 266 4.42 4.83 -1.38
N ALA A 267 4.30 3.98 -0.36
CA ALA A 267 3.70 4.32 0.91
C ALA A 267 4.48 5.42 1.63
N ALA A 268 5.82 5.34 1.64
CA ALA A 268 6.68 6.35 2.26
C ALA A 268 6.54 7.72 1.61
N LEU A 269 6.50 7.75 0.28
CA LEU A 269 6.26 8.97 -0.48
C LEU A 269 4.84 9.51 -0.26
N THR A 270 3.84 8.64 -0.11
CA THR A 270 2.47 9.07 0.21
C THR A 270 2.43 9.78 1.57
N ALA A 271 3.15 9.27 2.56
CA ALA A 271 3.27 9.93 3.86
C ALA A 271 4.00 11.28 3.78
N TYR A 272 5.02 11.37 2.92
CA TYR A 272 5.65 12.65 2.60
C TYR A 272 4.65 13.65 2.01
N GLU A 273 3.92 13.28 0.95
CA GLU A 273 2.93 14.17 0.31
C GLU A 273 1.82 14.59 1.29
N TRP A 274 1.36 13.69 2.16
CA TRP A 274 0.36 13.98 3.18
C TRP A 274 0.83 15.03 4.17
N SER A 275 2.07 14.91 4.68
CA SER A 275 2.63 15.89 5.62
C SER A 275 2.83 17.30 5.01
N HIS A 276 2.66 17.44 3.70
CA HIS A 276 2.69 18.72 2.99
C HIS A 276 1.32 19.13 2.42
N GLY A 277 0.22 18.47 2.83
CA GLY A 277 -1.12 18.81 2.38
C GLY A 277 -1.40 18.52 0.90
N ARG A 278 -0.61 17.64 0.25
CA ARG A 278 -0.74 17.30 -1.18
C ARG A 278 -1.43 15.96 -1.40
N CYS A 279 -2.48 15.70 -0.64
CA CYS A 279 -3.26 14.47 -0.71
C CYS A 279 -4.77 14.74 -0.77
N GLU A 280 -5.49 13.81 -1.36
CA GLU A 280 -6.93 13.62 -1.18
C GLU A 280 -7.16 12.54 -0.11
N VAL A 281 -8.20 12.72 0.71
CA VAL A 281 -8.50 11.84 1.85
C VAL A 281 -9.91 11.29 1.70
N PHE A 282 -10.06 9.97 1.75
CA PHE A 282 -11.32 9.25 1.70
C PHE A 282 -11.52 8.53 3.04
N GLY A 283 -12.03 9.22 4.05
CA GLY A 283 -12.01 8.71 5.43
C GLY A 283 -10.58 8.38 5.86
N ASP A 284 -10.29 7.11 6.16
CA ASP A 284 -8.92 6.69 6.55
C ASP A 284 -7.93 6.62 5.37
N ILE A 285 -8.42 6.46 4.14
CA ILE A 285 -7.55 6.20 2.98
C ILE A 285 -6.97 7.52 2.46
N VAL A 286 -5.65 7.64 2.53
CA VAL A 286 -4.89 8.77 2.00
C VAL A 286 -4.31 8.44 0.63
N VAL A 287 -4.50 9.35 -0.32
CA VAL A 287 -4.04 9.21 -1.71
C VAL A 287 -3.35 10.50 -2.12
N PRO A 288 -2.15 10.47 -2.72
CA PRO A 288 -1.50 11.69 -3.17
C PRO A 288 -2.31 12.36 -4.28
N ALA A 289 -2.27 13.68 -4.31
CA ALA A 289 -2.78 14.46 -5.42
C ALA A 289 -2.08 14.03 -6.73
N ALA A 290 -2.77 14.17 -7.85
CA ALA A 290 -2.13 13.94 -9.14
C ALA A 290 -0.97 14.93 -9.31
N LEU A 291 0.17 14.46 -9.83
CA LEU A 291 1.23 15.39 -10.23
C LEU A 291 0.65 16.30 -11.30
N ALA A 292 0.80 17.62 -11.13
CA ALA A 292 0.45 18.58 -12.15
C ALA A 292 1.11 18.10 -13.45
N ARG A 293 0.29 17.79 -14.47
CA ARG A 293 0.81 17.37 -15.76
C ARG A 293 1.57 18.56 -16.32
N GLY A 294 2.91 18.55 -16.21
CA GLY A 294 3.72 19.36 -17.11
C GLY A 294 3.25 19.04 -18.53
N LYS A 295 2.88 20.08 -19.29
CA LYS A 295 2.55 19.94 -20.72
C LYS A 295 3.59 19.00 -21.33
N ARG A 296 3.17 17.83 -21.82
CA ARG A 296 4.04 17.04 -22.67
C ARG A 296 4.32 17.90 -23.90
N PRO A 297 5.58 18.17 -24.28
CA PRO A 297 5.83 18.70 -25.61
C PRO A 297 5.27 17.69 -26.61
N GLY A 298 4.52 18.19 -27.59
CA GLY A 298 3.90 17.42 -28.66
C GLY A 298 4.93 16.71 -29.53
#